data_AF-A0A918ZLL0-F1
#
_entry.id   AF-A0A918ZLL0-F1
#
_cell.length_a   1.000
_cell.length_b   1.000
_cell.length_c   1.000
_cell.angle_alpha   90.00
_cell.angle_beta   90.00
_cell.angle_gamma   90.00
#
_symmetry.space_group_name_H-M   'P 1'
#
loop_
_entity.id
_entity.type
_entity.pdbx_description
1 polymer ?
#
loop_
_entity_poly.entity_id
_entity_poly.type
_entity_poly.pdbx_seq_one_letter_code
_entity_poly.pdbx_strand_id
1 'polypeptide(L)'
;MRIRLALAVTAVAALALTGCSDQHKPGPAGKVTAKDTDRECKSKGTGKKKKRSCHTEYELTVRTSKGDEVEVDVSGSDYNSCSEGASYPRCAKQ
;
A
#
# COMPACT_ATOMS: atom_id res chain seq x y z
N MET A 1 -57.80 -28.73 -9.57
CA MET A 1 -56.80 -29.60 -8.90
C MET A 1 -55.69 -28.73 -8.36
N ARG A 2 -55.31 -28.92 -7.09
CA ARG A 2 -54.25 -28.21 -6.36
C ARG A 2 -52.89 -28.89 -6.62
N ILE A 3 -51.78 -28.16 -6.39
CA ILE A 3 -50.42 -28.53 -5.91
C ILE A 3 -49.48 -27.39 -6.41
N ARG A 4 -49.17 -26.31 -5.65
CA ARG A 4 -48.19 -26.16 -4.55
C ARG A 4 -46.82 -26.80 -4.83
N LEU A 5 -45.77 -25.99 -5.03
CA LEU A 5 -44.61 -25.97 -4.13
C LEU A 5 -43.64 -24.85 -4.53
N ALA A 6 -43.25 -24.07 -3.53
CA ALA A 6 -42.15 -23.11 -3.59
C ALA A 6 -40.81 -23.83 -3.70
N LEU A 7 -39.85 -23.20 -4.39
CA LEU A 7 -38.43 -23.47 -4.21
C LEU A 7 -37.70 -22.14 -4.25
N ALA A 8 -37.51 -21.59 -3.06
CA ALA A 8 -36.47 -20.60 -2.79
C ALA A 8 -35.13 -21.30 -2.93
N VAL A 9 -34.27 -20.81 -3.82
CA VAL A 9 -32.85 -21.18 -3.84
C VAL A 9 -32.07 -19.91 -3.60
N THR A 10 -31.59 -19.80 -2.37
CA THR A 10 -30.63 -18.82 -1.87
C THR A 10 -29.32 -18.95 -2.63
N ALA A 11 -29.01 -18.00 -3.52
CA ALA A 11 -27.65 -17.79 -3.97
C ALA A 11 -26.95 -16.86 -2.96
N VAL A 12 -26.27 -17.47 -2.00
CA VAL A 12 -25.28 -16.78 -1.16
C VAL A 12 -24.16 -16.34 -2.11
N ALA A 13 -24.14 -15.06 -2.47
CA ALA A 13 -23.01 -14.50 -3.20
C ALA A 13 -21.79 -14.59 -2.28
N ALA A 14 -20.88 -15.51 -2.58
CA ALA A 14 -19.60 -15.64 -1.91
C ALA A 14 -18.83 -14.33 -2.10
N LEU A 15 -18.69 -13.56 -1.01
CA LEU A 15 -17.71 -12.49 -0.91
C LEU A 15 -16.33 -13.15 -1.05
N ALA A 16 -15.79 -13.14 -2.26
CA ALA A 16 -14.38 -13.42 -2.49
C ALA A 16 -13.58 -12.29 -1.85
N LEU A 17 -13.25 -12.43 -0.57
CA LEU A 17 -12.14 -11.71 0.03
C LEU A 17 -10.87 -12.14 -0.70
N THR A 18 -10.53 -11.42 -1.76
CA THR A 18 -9.22 -11.46 -2.39
C THR A 18 -8.20 -10.77 -1.48
N GLY A 19 -8.09 -11.26 -0.25
CA GLY A 19 -7.02 -10.91 0.67
C GLY A 19 -6.00 -12.02 0.64
N CYS A 20 -5.05 -11.99 -0.29
CA CYS A 20 -3.87 -12.86 -0.29
C CYS A 20 -2.84 -12.35 -1.30
N SER A 21 -2.16 -11.25 -0.96
CA SER A 21 -0.72 -11.01 -1.19
C SER A 21 -0.41 -9.58 -0.80
N ASP A 22 0.36 -9.39 0.27
CA ASP A 22 1.07 -8.15 0.63
C ASP A 22 2.19 -7.84 -0.39
N GLN A 23 1.96 -8.16 -1.66
CA GLN A 23 2.77 -7.65 -2.75
C GLN A 23 2.37 -6.20 -2.89
N HIS A 24 3.20 -5.31 -2.31
CA HIS A 24 3.10 -3.87 -2.48
C HIS A 24 2.88 -3.60 -3.96
N LYS A 25 1.62 -3.37 -4.35
CA LYS A 25 1.33 -3.07 -5.74
C LYS A 25 1.99 -1.74 -6.01
N PRO A 26 2.77 -1.63 -7.10
CA PRO A 26 3.32 -0.34 -7.46
C PRO A 26 2.15 0.62 -7.61
N GLY A 27 2.20 1.73 -6.87
CA GLY A 27 1.22 2.80 -6.98
C GLY A 27 1.06 3.34 -8.42
N PRO A 28 0.21 4.36 -8.62
CA PRO A 28 -0.18 4.78 -9.95
C PRO A 28 1.01 5.25 -10.79
N ALA A 29 0.96 4.99 -12.10
CA ALA A 29 1.97 5.52 -13.00
C ALA A 29 1.91 7.05 -13.07
N GLY A 30 3.08 7.70 -13.03
CA GLY A 30 3.15 9.15 -12.98
C GLY A 30 4.56 9.69 -12.85
N LYS A 31 4.66 10.93 -12.42
CA LYS A 31 5.92 11.62 -12.14
C LYS A 31 6.09 11.80 -10.65
N VAL A 32 7.27 11.45 -10.14
CA VAL A 32 7.64 11.80 -8.76
C VAL A 32 7.73 13.31 -8.67
N THR A 33 7.05 13.90 -7.70
CA THR A 33 6.95 15.35 -7.50
C THR A 33 7.50 15.80 -6.17
N ALA A 34 7.47 14.92 -5.17
CA ALA A 34 8.09 15.14 -3.87
C ALA A 34 8.50 13.80 -3.26
N LYS A 35 9.29 13.89 -2.19
CA LYS A 35 9.85 12.76 -1.46
C LYS A 35 9.87 13.08 0.02
N ASP A 36 9.40 12.15 0.85
CA ASP A 36 9.38 12.32 2.31
C ASP A 36 9.97 11.09 3.03
N THR A 37 10.40 11.27 4.27
CA THR A 37 10.84 10.20 5.15
C THR A 37 10.37 10.46 6.57
N ASP A 38 9.60 9.53 7.13
CA ASP A 38 9.28 9.55 8.56
C ASP A 38 10.15 8.54 9.33
N ARG A 39 10.65 8.95 10.50
CA ARG A 39 11.45 8.10 11.38
C ARG A 39 10.75 7.93 12.72
N GLU A 40 10.02 6.82 12.84
CA GLU A 40 9.39 6.44 14.09
C GLU A 40 10.32 5.62 14.99
N CYS A 41 10.35 5.91 16.28
CA CYS A 41 11.04 5.09 17.28
C CYS A 41 10.07 4.60 18.37
N LYS A 42 9.94 3.29 18.52
CA LYS A 42 9.09 2.65 19.54
C LYS A 42 9.98 2.04 20.62
N SER A 43 9.74 2.42 21.88
CA SER A 43 10.35 1.79 23.04
C SER A 43 9.40 0.75 23.63
N LYS A 44 9.88 -0.47 23.88
CA LYS A 44 9.12 -1.53 24.54
C LYS A 44 9.86 -2.04 25.77
N GLY A 45 9.11 -2.43 26.79
CA GLY A 45 9.65 -2.92 28.06
C GLY A 45 9.96 -1.81 29.08
N THR A 46 10.25 -2.22 30.31
CA THR A 46 10.49 -1.34 31.46
C THR A 46 11.83 -1.66 32.15
N GLY A 47 12.38 -0.68 32.88
CA GLY A 47 13.64 -0.83 33.62
C GLY A 47 14.80 -1.30 32.73
N LYS A 48 15.59 -2.26 33.23
CA LYS A 48 16.77 -2.81 32.52
C LYS A 48 16.43 -3.59 31.23
N LYS A 49 15.15 -3.91 30.97
CA LYS A 49 14.70 -4.62 29.77
C LYS A 49 14.14 -3.68 28.68
N LYS A 50 14.25 -2.36 28.86
CA LYS A 50 13.80 -1.38 27.86
C LYS A 50 14.61 -1.57 26.57
N LYS A 51 13.92 -1.87 25.47
CA LYS A 51 14.47 -1.94 24.11
C LYS A 51 13.87 -0.82 23.27
N ARG A 52 14.70 -0.15 22.48
CA ARG A 52 14.27 0.85 21.49
C ARG A 52 14.44 0.26 20.10
N SER A 53 13.38 0.29 19.30
CA SER A 53 13.42 -0.01 17.87
C SER A 53 13.06 1.26 17.11
N CYS A 54 13.72 1.53 16.01
CA CYS A 54 13.35 2.62 15.11
C CYS A 54 13.11 2.07 13.71
N HIS A 55 12.12 2.61 13.04
CA HIS A 55 11.76 2.33 11.66
C HIS A 55 11.85 3.64 10.88
N THR A 56 12.18 3.55 9.60
CA THR A 56 12.14 4.70 8.69
C THR A 56 11.26 4.32 7.50
N GLU A 57 10.21 5.10 7.30
CA GLU A 57 9.29 5.01 6.17
C GLU A 57 9.78 5.96 5.09
N TYR A 58 9.60 5.55 3.83
CA TYR A 58 10.05 6.28 2.67
C TYR A 58 8.88 6.44 1.72
N GLU A 59 8.56 7.68 1.40
CA GLU A 59 7.37 8.01 0.63
C GLU A 59 7.75 8.80 -0.62
N LEU A 60 7.07 8.52 -1.74
CA LEU A 60 7.12 9.34 -2.95
C LEU A 60 5.74 9.92 -3.20
N THR A 61 5.66 11.22 -3.48
CA THR A 61 4.44 11.83 -4.03
C THR A 61 4.47 11.71 -5.55
N VAL A 62 3.55 10.94 -6.13
CA VAL A 62 3.45 10.70 -7.57
C VAL A 62 2.27 11.47 -8.14
N ARG A 63 2.54 12.38 -9.07
CA ARG A 63 1.52 13.06 -9.86
C ARG A 63 1.18 12.24 -11.10
N THR A 64 -0.09 11.85 -11.22
CA THR A 64 -0.62 11.07 -12.33
C THR A 64 -0.84 11.94 -13.57
N SER A 65 -1.10 11.31 -14.72
CA SER A 65 -1.46 12.03 -15.96
C SER A 65 -2.77 12.82 -15.86
N LYS A 66 -3.65 12.45 -14.91
CA LYS A 66 -4.90 13.19 -14.62
C LYS A 66 -4.66 14.42 -13.76
N GLY A 67 -3.45 14.57 -13.22
CA GLY A 67 -3.08 15.67 -12.33
C GLY A 67 -3.22 15.34 -10.85
N ASP A 68 -3.81 14.19 -10.49
CA ASP A 68 -3.94 13.73 -9.10
C ASP A 68 -2.56 13.43 -8.48
N GLU A 69 -2.37 13.78 -7.21
CA GLU A 69 -1.18 13.45 -6.43
C GLU A 69 -1.49 12.29 -5.47
N VAL A 70 -0.59 11.31 -5.42
CA VAL A 70 -0.73 10.10 -4.60
C VAL A 70 0.59 9.80 -3.91
N GLU A 71 0.55 9.69 -2.59
CA GLU A 71 1.68 9.21 -1.79
C GLU A 71 1.78 7.69 -1.91
N VAL A 72 3.00 7.20 -2.12
CA VAL A 72 3.31 5.78 -2.22
C VAL A 72 4.46 5.43 -1.27
N ASP A 73 4.21 4.48 -0.38
CA ASP A 73 5.25 3.85 0.43
C ASP A 73 6.16 3.01 -0.46
N VAL A 74 7.46 3.20 -0.31
CA VAL A 74 8.47 2.51 -1.09
C VAL A 74 9.61 2.01 -0.23
N SER A 75 10.42 1.10 -0.76
CA SER A 75 11.67 0.72 -0.11
C SER A 75 12.65 1.89 -0.11
N GLY A 76 13.60 1.92 0.85
CA GLY A 76 14.67 2.91 0.83
C GLY A 76 15.55 2.86 -0.45
N SER A 77 15.63 1.70 -1.12
CA SER A 77 16.32 1.56 -2.41
C SER A 77 15.56 2.25 -3.54
N ASP A 78 14.25 2.09 -3.58
CA ASP A 78 13.39 2.73 -4.59
C ASP A 78 13.31 4.22 -4.35
N TYR A 79 13.20 4.64 -3.10
CA TYR A 79 13.31 6.04 -2.70
C TYR A 79 14.60 6.65 -3.27
N ASN A 80 15.75 6.01 -3.09
CA ASN A 80 17.02 6.52 -3.62
C ASN A 80 17.12 6.45 -5.15
N SER A 81 16.46 5.48 -5.80
CA SER A 81 16.48 5.30 -7.25
C SER A 81 15.53 6.27 -7.98
N CYS A 82 14.45 6.69 -7.32
CA CYS A 82 13.45 7.61 -7.85
C CYS A 82 13.75 9.06 -7.41
N SER A 83 14.35 9.85 -8.31
CA SER A 83 14.46 11.29 -8.14
C SER A 83 13.14 12.00 -8.45
N GLU A 84 12.96 13.22 -7.96
CA GLU A 84 11.89 14.11 -8.45
C GLU A 84 12.00 14.27 -9.99
N GLY A 85 10.86 14.31 -10.66
CA GLY A 85 10.73 14.29 -12.13
C GLY A 85 10.86 12.90 -12.78
N ALA A 86 11.32 11.87 -12.04
CA ALA A 86 11.42 10.52 -12.57
C ALA A 86 10.04 9.91 -12.85
N SER A 87 9.99 9.00 -13.82
CA SER A 87 8.76 8.26 -14.12
C SER A 87 8.60 7.08 -13.16
N TYR A 88 7.54 7.08 -12.37
CA TYR A 88 7.12 5.96 -11.52
C TYR A 88 6.10 5.08 -12.28
N PRO A 89 6.12 3.74 -12.11
CA PRO A 89 7.02 2.93 -11.29
C PRO A 89 8.35 2.58 -11.97
N ARG A 90 8.66 3.11 -13.15
CA ARG A 90 9.86 2.72 -13.92
C ARG A 90 11.19 3.01 -13.21
N CYS A 91 11.25 4.01 -12.34
CA CYS A 91 12.43 4.30 -11.51
C CYS A 91 12.57 3.37 -10.29
N ALA A 92 11.49 2.69 -9.90
CA ALA A 92 11.47 1.75 -8.78
C ALA A 92 11.86 0.35 -9.27
N LYS A 93 12.55 -0.39 -8.42
CA LYS A 93 13.10 -1.72 -8.71
C LYS A 93 12.19 -2.87 -8.27
N GLN A 94 11.22 -2.57 -7.39
CA GLN A 94 10.18 -3.48 -6.85
C GLN A 94 10.70 -4.79 -6.26
#